data_AF-A0A958PRE7-F1
#
_entry.id   AF-A0A958PRE7-F1
#
_cell.length_a   1.000
_cell.length_b   1.000
_cell.length_c   1.000
_cell.angle_alpha   90.00
_cell.angle_beta   90.00
_cell.angle_gamma   90.00
#
_symmetry.space_group_name_H-M   'P 1'
#
loop_
_entity.id
_entity.type
_entity.pdbx_description
1 polymer ?
#
loop_
_entity_poly.entity_id
_entity_poly.type
_entity_poly.pdbx_seq_one_letter_code
_entity_poly.pdbx_strand_id
1 'polypeptide(L)'
;MENLAPVVLYISTVCFGLENGISFRNVLNSFVRDCEDPEFTKSLMHIVSCDRLGETVESFICNIPSPSDRAALELTSLGLSGESVLFHFKELQEEVDWLCDQSIEEHLRLLPLKTSLPVLLLLVPAFLLLLFGPLLSELIRDLQ
;
A
#
# COMPACT_ATOMS: atom_id res chain seq x y z
N MET A 1 -0.93 4.92 12.57
CA MET A 1 -1.10 4.42 11.19
C MET A 1 0.29 4.09 10.69
N GLU A 2 0.83 2.95 11.13
CA GLU A 2 2.24 2.58 10.91
C GLU A 2 2.30 1.65 9.68
N ASN A 3 3.13 1.96 8.70
CA ASN A 3 3.36 1.25 7.42
C ASN A 3 2.36 1.45 6.25
N LEU A 4 1.75 2.62 6.08
CA LEU A 4 1.21 2.98 4.75
C LEU A 4 2.33 3.55 3.87
N ALA A 5 2.27 3.28 2.56
CA ALA A 5 3.15 3.92 1.59
C ALA A 5 2.98 5.46 1.65
N PRO A 6 4.08 6.24 1.65
CA PRO A 6 4.05 7.68 1.89
C PRO A 6 3.18 8.44 0.87
N VAL A 7 3.08 7.92 -0.35
CA VAL A 7 2.28 8.50 -1.44
C VAL A 7 0.78 8.36 -1.20
N VAL A 8 0.33 7.22 -0.65
CA VAL A 8 -1.08 7.01 -0.29
C VAL A 8 -1.48 8.01 0.81
N LEU A 9 -0.61 8.16 1.81
CA LEU A 9 -0.82 9.12 2.89
C LEU A 9 -0.87 10.56 2.35
N TYR A 10 0.02 10.88 1.42
CA TYR A 10 0.06 12.19 0.77
C TYR A 10 -1.23 12.49 0.00
N ILE A 11 -1.63 11.60 -0.91
CA ILE A 11 -2.85 11.77 -1.71
C ILE A 11 -4.06 11.94 -0.80
N SER A 12 -4.21 11.08 0.21
CA SER A 12 -5.32 11.16 1.17
C SER A 12 -5.32 12.49 1.94
N THR A 13 -4.16 12.94 2.40
CA THR A 13 -4.02 14.22 3.13
C THR A 13 -4.37 15.41 2.24
N VAL A 14 -3.93 15.39 0.98
CA VAL A 14 -4.23 16.42 -0.02
C VAL A 14 -5.72 16.46 -0.32
N CYS A 15 -6.34 15.32 -0.64
CA CYS A 15 -7.78 15.23 -0.89
C CYS A 15 -8.57 15.77 0.30
N PHE A 16 -8.29 15.26 1.51
CA PHE A 16 -8.98 15.69 2.72
C PHE A 16 -8.82 17.19 2.99
N GLY A 17 -7.61 17.74 2.85
CA GLY A 17 -7.36 19.16 3.07
C GLY A 17 -8.10 20.04 2.07
N LEU A 18 -8.05 19.69 0.78
CA LEU A 18 -8.71 20.43 -0.28
C LEU A 18 -10.25 20.36 -0.17
N GLU A 19 -10.82 19.23 0.20
CA GLU A 19 -12.27 19.08 0.46
C GLU A 19 -12.77 19.97 1.58
N ASN A 20 -11.94 20.18 2.61
CA ASN A 20 -12.24 21.06 3.73
C ASN A 20 -11.97 22.54 3.44
N GLY A 21 -11.63 22.89 2.18
CA GLY A 21 -11.35 24.27 1.76
C GLY A 21 -10.00 24.81 2.22
N ILE A 22 -9.07 23.93 2.65
CA ILE A 22 -7.70 24.32 2.98
C ILE A 22 -6.94 24.54 1.67
N SER A 23 -6.11 25.59 1.61
CA SER A 23 -5.30 25.84 0.42
C SER A 23 -4.26 24.73 0.21
N PHE A 24 -4.03 24.37 -1.05
CA PHE A 24 -3.05 23.33 -1.42
C PHE A 24 -1.67 23.55 -0.78
N ARG A 25 -1.18 24.79 -0.79
CA ARG A 25 0.11 25.16 -0.17
C ARG A 25 0.13 24.93 1.33
N ASN A 26 -0.97 25.16 2.04
CA ASN A 26 -1.04 24.90 3.47
C ASN A 26 -1.03 23.40 3.76
N VAL A 27 -1.78 22.61 2.98
CA VAL A 27 -1.83 21.15 3.11
C VAL A 27 -0.46 20.52 2.84
N LEU A 28 0.23 20.98 1.80
CA LEU A 28 1.58 20.55 1.47
C LEU A 28 2.57 20.86 2.59
N ASN A 29 2.51 22.06 3.16
CA ASN A 29 3.38 22.47 4.26
C ASN A 29 3.11 21.70 5.56
N SER A 30 1.85 21.36 5.85
CA SER A 30 1.53 20.49 6.98
C SER A 30 2.06 19.08 6.74
N PHE A 31 1.86 18.54 5.54
CA PHE A 31 2.32 17.19 5.21
C PHE A 31 3.85 17.07 5.31
N VAL A 32 4.60 18.01 4.75
CA VAL A 32 6.08 18.04 4.81
C VAL A 32 6.61 18.12 6.25
N ARG A 33 5.83 18.69 7.18
CA ARG A 33 6.20 18.78 8.60
C ARG A 33 5.94 17.48 9.35
N ASP A 34 4.85 16.80 9.00
CA ASP A 34 4.33 15.65 9.74
C ASP A 34 4.79 14.31 9.13
N CYS A 35 5.35 14.32 7.92
CA CYS A 35 5.82 13.11 7.24
C CYS A 35 7.14 12.59 7.83
N GLU A 36 7.16 11.30 8.15
CA GLU A 36 8.34 10.61 8.68
C GLU A 36 9.29 10.12 7.58
N ASP A 37 8.84 10.04 6.32
CA ASP A 37 9.65 9.52 5.20
C ASP A 37 10.54 10.62 4.57
N PRO A 38 11.88 10.53 4.71
CA PRO A 38 12.78 11.59 4.24
C PRO A 38 12.93 11.62 2.72
N GLU A 39 12.79 10.50 2.00
CA GLU A 39 13.00 10.44 0.56
C GLU A 39 11.85 11.10 -0.22
N PHE A 40 10.61 10.76 0.13
CA PHE A 40 9.44 11.37 -0.48
C PHE A 40 9.33 12.86 -0.12
N THR A 41 9.59 13.22 1.14
CA THR A 41 9.58 14.61 1.58
C THR A 41 10.65 15.45 0.85
N LYS A 42 11.84 14.89 0.62
CA LYS A 42 12.88 15.54 -0.18
C LYS A 42 12.42 15.76 -1.63
N SER A 43 11.71 14.80 -2.20
CA SER A 43 11.16 14.90 -3.56
C SER A 43 10.10 16.01 -3.66
N LEU A 44 9.18 16.08 -2.69
CA LEU A 44 8.20 17.18 -2.60
C LEU A 44 8.87 18.54 -2.44
N MET A 45 9.86 18.65 -1.55
CA MET A 45 10.61 19.90 -1.35
C MET A 45 11.35 20.32 -2.61
N HIS A 46 11.91 19.38 -3.37
CA HIS A 46 12.56 19.65 -4.65
C HIS A 46 11.58 20.30 -5.64
N ILE A 47 10.35 19.78 -5.75
CA ILE A 47 9.31 20.36 -6.62
C ILE A 47 8.93 21.76 -6.17
N VAL A 48 8.77 21.98 -4.86
CA VAL A 48 8.49 23.32 -4.32
C VAL A 48 9.62 24.30 -4.62
N SER A 49 10.89 23.86 -4.58
CA SER A 49 12.01 24.71 -4.99
C SER A 49 12.04 24.99 -6.49
N CYS A 50 11.74 24.01 -7.34
CA CYS A 50 11.70 24.21 -8.79
C CYS A 50 10.57 25.17 -9.20
N ASP A 51 9.38 25.08 -8.58
CA ASP A 51 8.27 26.02 -8.78
C ASP A 51 8.69 27.47 -8.49
N ARG A 52 9.45 27.68 -7.41
CA ARG A 52 9.96 29.02 -7.03
C ARG A 52 11.04 29.55 -7.97
N LEU A 53 11.85 28.67 -8.54
CA LEU A 53 12.95 29.01 -9.44
C LEU A 53 12.51 29.10 -10.91
N GLY A 54 11.30 28.64 -11.24
CA GLY A 54 10.80 28.58 -12.62
C GLY A 54 11.50 27.51 -13.47
N GLU A 55 12.03 26.46 -12.83
CA GLU A 55 12.74 25.37 -13.50
C GLU A 55 11.79 24.24 -13.92
N THR A 56 12.09 23.59 -15.05
CA THR A 56 11.33 22.43 -15.56
C THR A 56 11.52 21.19 -14.67
N VAL A 57 10.42 20.76 -14.05
CA VAL A 57 10.38 19.61 -13.12
C VAL A 57 10.36 18.25 -13.86
N GLU A 58 10.12 18.25 -15.17
CA GLU A 58 9.94 17.06 -16.01
C GLU A 58 11.11 16.07 -15.94
N SER A 59 12.35 16.58 -15.88
CA SER A 59 13.56 15.75 -15.85
C SER A 59 13.72 14.99 -14.53
N PHE A 60 13.22 15.54 -13.42
CA PHE A 60 13.25 14.89 -12.11
C PHE A 60 12.14 13.84 -12.02
N ILE A 61 10.93 14.19 -12.46
CA ILE A 61 9.73 13.35 -12.42
C ILE A 61 9.92 12.07 -13.25
N CYS A 62 10.58 12.15 -14.40
CA CYS A 62 10.86 10.98 -15.25
C CYS A 62 11.80 9.94 -14.60
N ASN A 63 12.60 10.32 -13.60
CA ASN A 63 13.55 9.42 -12.94
C ASN A 63 12.94 8.65 -11.76
N ILE A 64 11.66 8.86 -11.46
CA ILE A 64 10.99 8.26 -10.31
C ILE A 64 10.46 6.87 -10.71
N PRO A 65 10.84 5.80 -9.97
CA PRO A 65 10.52 4.43 -10.36
C PRO A 65 9.04 4.09 -10.18
N SER A 66 8.38 4.68 -9.18
CA SER A 66 6.97 4.41 -8.88
C SER A 66 6.05 5.30 -9.74
N PRO A 67 5.13 4.71 -10.53
CA PRO A 67 4.22 5.47 -11.39
C PRO A 67 3.24 6.33 -10.58
N SER A 68 2.79 5.84 -9.42
CA SER A 68 1.88 6.58 -8.53
C SER A 68 2.56 7.79 -7.89
N ASP A 69 3.84 7.64 -7.51
CA ASP A 69 4.64 8.73 -6.96
C ASP A 69 4.85 9.81 -8.01
N ARG A 70 5.14 9.39 -9.25
CA ARG A 70 5.30 10.29 -10.39
C ARG A 70 4.02 11.10 -10.64
N ALA A 71 2.88 10.44 -10.73
CA ALA A 71 1.59 11.09 -10.93
C ALA A 71 1.26 12.06 -9.79
N ALA A 72 1.46 11.66 -8.53
CA ALA A 72 1.23 12.53 -7.37
C ALA A 72 2.11 13.79 -7.41
N LEU A 73 3.36 13.65 -7.84
CA LEU A 73 4.32 14.75 -7.95
C LEU A 73 4.02 15.69 -9.14
N GLU A 74 3.55 15.16 -10.26
CA GLU A 74 3.02 15.95 -11.39
C GLU A 74 1.78 16.76 -10.97
N LEU A 75 0.81 16.13 -10.30
CA LEU A 75 -0.36 16.85 -9.79
C LEU A 75 0.02 17.90 -8.75
N THR A 76 1.12 17.67 -8.02
CA THR A 76 1.64 18.66 -7.06
C THR A 76 2.17 19.90 -7.76
N SER A 77 2.88 19.77 -8.89
CA SER A 77 3.37 20.94 -9.63
C SER A 77 2.22 21.74 -10.25
N LEU A 78 1.18 21.07 -10.75
CA LEU A 78 -0.05 21.72 -11.23
C LEU A 78 -0.78 22.46 -10.09
N GLY A 79 -0.87 21.84 -8.92
CA GLY A 79 -1.50 22.43 -7.74
C GLY A 79 -0.74 23.66 -7.21
N LEU A 80 0.59 23.66 -7.31
CA LEU A 80 1.42 24.83 -6.97
C LEU A 80 1.24 26.00 -7.96
N SER A 81 1.00 25.68 -9.23
CA SER A 81 0.69 26.63 -10.31
C SER A 81 -0.68 27.28 -10.17
N GLY A 82 -1.51 26.81 -9.23
CA GLY A 82 -2.84 27.36 -8.94
C GLY A 82 -3.98 26.69 -9.70
N GLU A 83 -3.73 25.55 -10.36
CA GLU A 83 -4.76 24.79 -11.04
C GLU A 83 -5.63 23.98 -10.05
N SER A 84 -6.87 23.70 -10.45
CA SER A 84 -7.78 22.87 -9.67
C SER A 84 -7.41 21.40 -9.78
N VAL A 85 -6.64 20.92 -8.80
CA VAL A 85 -6.11 19.53 -8.78
C VAL A 85 -6.95 18.54 -7.99
N LEU A 86 -7.97 18.98 -7.23
CA LEU A 86 -8.77 18.10 -6.36
C LEU A 86 -9.36 16.90 -7.12
N PHE A 87 -9.95 17.15 -8.29
CA PHE A 87 -10.55 16.09 -9.11
C PHE A 87 -9.50 15.04 -9.53
N HIS A 88 -8.35 15.50 -10.01
CA HIS A 88 -7.26 14.62 -10.45
C HIS A 88 -6.62 13.84 -9.30
N PHE A 89 -6.51 14.46 -8.12
CA PHE A 89 -6.06 13.76 -6.92
C PHE A 89 -7.05 12.68 -6.46
N LYS A 90 -8.35 12.89 -6.64
CA LYS A 90 -9.36 11.85 -6.38
C LYS A 90 -9.29 10.69 -7.36
N GLU A 91 -9.14 10.97 -8.65
CA GLU A 91 -8.95 9.92 -9.65
C GLU A 91 -7.70 9.08 -9.34
N LEU A 92 -6.59 9.74 -8.99
CA LEU A 92 -5.38 9.05 -8.57
C LEU A 92 -5.58 8.25 -7.29
N GLN A 93 -6.36 8.76 -6.34
CA GLN A 93 -6.69 8.04 -5.11
C GLN A 93 -7.46 6.76 -5.41
N GLU A 94 -8.51 6.83 -6.24
CA GLU A 94 -9.31 5.67 -6.63
C GLU A 94 -8.46 4.61 -7.37
N GLU A 95 -7.54 5.04 -8.24
CA GLU A 95 -6.62 4.13 -8.94
C GLU A 95 -5.68 3.42 -7.96
N VAL A 96 -5.09 4.17 -7.03
CA VAL A 96 -4.18 3.62 -6.02
C VAL A 96 -4.91 2.67 -5.07
N ASP A 97 -6.11 3.03 -4.63
CA ASP A 97 -6.95 2.18 -3.78
C ASP A 97 -7.30 0.86 -4.52
N TRP A 98 -7.65 0.95 -5.80
CA TRP A 98 -7.92 -0.23 -6.63
C TRP A 98 -6.68 -1.13 -6.81
N LEU A 99 -5.50 -0.56 -7.04
CA LEU A 99 -4.24 -1.30 -7.14
C LEU A 99 -3.89 -1.97 -5.80
N CYS A 100 -4.14 -1.29 -4.68
CA CYS A 100 -3.96 -1.85 -3.35
C CYS A 100 -4.90 -3.05 -3.11
N ASP A 101 -6.18 -2.92 -3.46
CA ASP A 101 -7.16 -4.00 -3.31
C ASP A 101 -6.78 -5.22 -4.14
N GLN A 102 -6.33 -5.04 -5.38
CA GLN A 102 -5.83 -6.15 -6.20
C GLN A 102 -4.62 -6.84 -5.56
N SER A 103 -3.65 -6.06 -5.09
CA SER A 103 -2.46 -6.60 -4.44
C SER A 103 -2.82 -7.41 -3.18
N ILE A 104 -3.75 -6.90 -2.37
CA ILE A 104 -4.26 -7.63 -1.20
C ILE A 104 -4.93 -8.93 -1.63
N GLU A 105 -5.81 -8.89 -2.64
CA GLU A 105 -6.52 -10.08 -3.12
C GLU A 105 -5.55 -11.15 -3.64
N GLU A 106 -4.53 -10.76 -4.41
CA GLU A 106 -3.49 -11.67 -4.89
C GLU A 106 -2.72 -12.33 -3.74
N HIS A 107 -2.35 -11.57 -2.71
CA HIS A 107 -1.67 -12.12 -1.54
C HIS A 107 -2.59 -13.03 -0.71
N LEU A 108 -3.87 -12.69 -0.61
CA LEU A 108 -4.87 -13.49 0.10
C LEU A 108 -5.14 -14.83 -0.58
N ARG A 109 -5.07 -14.93 -1.91
CA ARG A 109 -5.32 -16.19 -2.64
C ARG A 109 -4.42 -17.35 -2.20
N LEU A 110 -3.19 -17.07 -1.75
CA LEU A 110 -2.23 -18.09 -1.33
C LEU A 110 -2.31 -18.44 0.16
N LEU A 111 -2.98 -17.61 0.96
CA LEU A 111 -3.05 -17.76 2.41
C LEU A 111 -3.87 -18.98 2.88
N PRO A 112 -5.03 -19.32 2.27
CA PRO A 112 -5.82 -20.50 2.64
C PRO A 112 -5.04 -21.81 2.47
N LEU A 113 -4.26 -21.93 1.41
CA LEU A 113 -3.42 -23.12 1.16
C LEU A 113 -2.29 -23.24 2.19
N LYS A 114 -1.61 -22.13 2.52
CA LYS A 114 -0.55 -22.13 3.53
C LYS A 114 -1.07 -22.46 4.94
N THR A 115 -2.25 -21.97 5.29
CA THR A 115 -2.84 -22.20 6.63
C THR A 115 -3.51 -23.56 6.76
N SER A 116 -4.06 -24.11 5.67
CA SER A 116 -4.70 -25.44 5.67
C SER A 116 -3.69 -26.59 5.68
N LEU A 117 -2.53 -26.43 5.05
CA LEU A 117 -1.49 -27.47 4.97
C LEU A 117 -1.05 -28.05 6.33
N PRO A 118 -0.71 -27.24 7.37
CA PRO A 118 -0.32 -27.78 8.68
C PRO A 118 -1.46 -28.53 9.38
N VAL A 119 -2.70 -28.07 9.22
CA VAL A 119 -3.88 -28.75 9.76
C VAL A 119 -4.05 -30.10 9.07
N LEU A 120 -3.90 -30.14 7.75
CA LEU A 120 -4.03 -31.36 6.95
C LEU A 120 -2.96 -32.39 7.31
N LEU A 121 -1.73 -31.94 7.57
CA LEU A 121 -0.62 -32.79 8.02
C LEU A 121 -0.89 -33.45 9.38
N LEU A 122 -1.64 -32.78 10.25
CA LEU A 122 -2.04 -33.30 11.57
C LEU A 122 -3.30 -34.17 11.50
N LEU A 123 -4.19 -33.89 10.56
CA LEU A 123 -5.45 -34.60 10.35
C LEU A 123 -5.23 -36.03 9.85
N VAL A 124 -4.35 -36.22 8.87
CA VAL A 124 -4.04 -37.54 8.27
C VAL A 124 -3.57 -38.58 9.31
N PRO A 125 -2.54 -38.32 10.14
CA PRO A 125 -2.09 -39.29 11.13
C PRO A 125 -3.13 -39.54 12.23
N ALA A 126 -3.93 -38.53 12.61
CA ALA A 126 -5.02 -38.72 13.56
C ALA A 126 -6.09 -39.69 13.00
N PHE A 127 -6.47 -39.55 11.73
CA PHE A 127 -7.38 -40.49 11.07
C PHE A 127 -6.77 -41.89 10.93
N LEU A 128 -5.47 -42.01 10.62
CA LEU A 128 -4.80 -43.30 10.57
C LEU A 128 -4.80 -44.01 11.93
N LEU A 129 -4.52 -43.28 13.03
CA LEU A 129 -4.60 -43.83 14.38
C LEU A 129 -6.02 -44.25 14.75
N LEU A 130 -7.03 -43.48 14.32
CA LEU A 130 -8.42 -43.81 14.61
C LEU A 130 -8.90 -45.05 13.85
N LEU A 131 -8.44 -45.23 12.60
CA LEU A 131 -8.83 -46.36 11.75
C LEU A 131 -8.03 -47.63 12.06
N PHE A 132 -6.71 -47.51 12.25
CA PHE A 132 -5.83 -48.65 12.47
C PHE A 132 -5.55 -48.93 13.95
N GLY A 133 -5.82 -48.00 14.86
CA GLY A 133 -5.63 -48.19 16.29
C GLY A 133 -6.35 -49.43 16.85
N PRO A 134 -7.66 -49.62 16.58
CA PRO A 134 -8.38 -50.81 16.99
C PRO A 134 -7.82 -52.10 16.37
N LEU A 135 -7.52 -52.07 15.07
CA LEU A 135 -6.96 -53.21 14.34
C LEU A 135 -5.60 -53.64 14.89
N LEU A 136 -4.72 -52.68 15.18
CA LEU A 136 -3.42 -52.93 15.81
C LEU A 136 -3.57 -53.46 17.23
N SER A 137 -4.55 -52.94 17.99
CA SER A 137 -4.82 -53.40 19.35
C SER A 137 -5.30 -54.85 19.41
N GLU A 138 -6.12 -55.29 18.44
CA GLU A 138 -6.53 -56.70 18.36
C GLU A 138 -5.37 -57.59 17.93
N LEU A 139 -4.59 -57.19 16.93
CA LEU A 139 -3.44 -57.97 16.43
C LEU A 139 -2.35 -58.16 17.50
N ILE A 140 -2.11 -57.16 18.33
CA ILE A 140 -1.16 -57.26 19.47
C ILE A 140 -1.71 -58.20 20.54
N ARG A 141 -3.02 -58.14 20.82
CA ARG A 141 -3.67 -59.02 21.80
C ARG A 141 -3.60 -60.48 21.38
N ASP A 142 -3.74 -60.76 20.09
CA ASP A 142 -3.65 -62.13 19.55
C ASP A 142 -2.22 -62.69 19.48
N LEU A 143 -1.20 -61.84 19.59
CA LEU A 143 0.23 -62.21 19.58
C LEU A 143 0.84 -62.41 20.98
N GLN A 144 0.12 -62.04 22.06
CA GLN A 144 0.52 -62.22 23.46
C GLN A 144 -0.14 -63.45 24.09
#